data_AF-C1BRM5-F1
#
_entry.id   AF-C1BRM5-F1
#
_cell.length_a   1.000
_cell.length_b   1.000
_cell.length_c   1.000
_cell.angle_alpha   90.00
_cell.angle_beta   90.00
_cell.angle_gamma   90.00
#
_symmetry.space_group_name_H-M   'P 1'
#
loop_
_entity.id
_entity.type
_entity.pdbx_description
1 polymer ?
#
loop_
_entity_poly.entity_id
_entity_poly.type
_entity_poly.pdbx_seq_one_letter_code
_entity_poly.pdbx_strand_id
1 'polypeptide(L)'
;MGSLKLAPVPNSLKPIAHYLKIATEHENRDPVVAYWARIHALEVGMKMDKKSKEALALLLPLMDWLEAEKKVLAEREEVTSNVVANAYLENYAIKVIQREG
;
A
#
# COMPACT_ATOMS: atom_id res chain seq x y z
N MET A 1 2.88 13.75 -7.17
CA MET A 1 1.69 12.90 -7.08
C MET A 1 0.92 13.35 -5.85
N GLY A 2 -0.40 13.47 -5.94
CA GLY A 2 -1.21 14.17 -4.93
C GLY A 2 -1.42 13.31 -3.68
N SER A 3 -1.28 13.91 -2.49
CA SER A 3 -1.53 13.23 -1.23
C SER A 3 -2.89 12.53 -1.24
N LEU A 4 -2.87 11.23 -1.00
CA LEU A 4 -4.08 10.41 -0.95
C LEU A 4 -4.98 10.87 0.21
N LYS A 5 -6.07 11.58 -0.10
CA LYS A 5 -7.05 11.98 0.91
C LYS A 5 -7.99 10.81 1.19
N LEU A 6 -7.55 9.89 2.04
CA LEU A 6 -8.38 8.80 2.52
C LEU A 6 -9.40 9.31 3.56
N ALA A 7 -10.57 8.67 3.57
CA ALA A 7 -11.54 8.85 4.64
C ALA A 7 -10.93 8.50 6.01
N PRO A 8 -11.43 9.06 7.12
CA PRO A 8 -10.97 8.68 8.46
C PRO A 8 -11.08 7.17 8.65
N VAL A 9 -9.99 6.54 9.10
CA VAL A 9 -9.92 5.08 9.23
C VAL A 9 -10.96 4.61 10.26
N PRO A 10 -11.96 3.80 9.86
CA PRO A 10 -12.98 3.32 10.79
C PRO A 10 -12.36 2.37 11.82
N ASN A 11 -13.02 2.20 12.97
CA ASN A 11 -12.53 1.34 14.05
C ASN A 11 -12.28 -0.12 13.59
N SER A 12 -13.05 -0.63 12.63
CA SER A 12 -12.85 -1.96 12.03
C SER A 12 -11.51 -2.08 11.27
N LEU A 13 -10.98 -0.95 10.79
CA LEU A 13 -9.76 -0.86 9.97
C LEU A 13 -8.60 -0.20 10.73
N LYS A 14 -8.72 -0.02 12.04
CA LYS A 14 -7.65 0.53 12.89
C LYS A 14 -6.28 -0.15 12.69
N PRO A 15 -6.19 -1.48 12.51
CA PRO A 15 -4.91 -2.16 12.26
C PRO A 15 -4.24 -1.72 10.96
N ILE A 16 -5.01 -1.36 9.93
CA ILE A 16 -4.46 -0.92 8.65
C ILE A 16 -4.07 0.55 8.61
N ALA A 17 -4.50 1.33 9.61
CA ALA A 17 -4.17 2.76 9.73
C ALA A 17 -2.65 3.00 9.72
N HIS A 18 -1.89 2.11 10.37
CA HIS A 18 -0.44 2.26 10.42
C HIS A 18 0.20 2.01 9.04
N TYR A 19 -0.25 1.01 8.28
CA TYR A 19 0.27 0.72 6.95
C TYR A 19 0.03 1.89 5.98
N LEU A 20 -1.16 2.48 6.04
CA LEU A 20 -1.53 3.65 5.22
C LEU A 20 -0.70 4.88 5.58
N LYS A 21 -0.41 5.07 6.87
CA LYS A 21 0.45 6.16 7.33
C LYS A 21 1.88 5.99 6.81
N ILE A 22 2.46 4.79 6.98
CA ILE A 22 3.80 4.46 6.46
C ILE A 22 3.86 4.68 4.95
N ALA A 23 2.85 4.21 4.21
CA ALA A 23 2.82 4.39 2.76
C ALA A 23 2.79 5.87 2.35
N THR A 24 2.06 6.70 3.08
CA THR A 24 1.99 8.15 2.81
C THR A 24 3.32 8.84 3.15
N GLU A 25 4.00 8.41 4.20
CA GLU A 25 5.35 8.91 4.54
C GLU A 25 6.40 8.49 3.49
N HIS A 26 6.22 7.31 2.89
CA HIS A 26 7.15 6.77 1.89
C HIS A 26 6.80 7.16 0.46
N GLU A 27 5.64 7.74 0.16
CA GLU A 27 5.23 8.04 -1.24
C GLU A 27 6.23 8.95 -1.97
N ASN A 28 6.91 9.84 -1.24
CA ASN A 28 7.94 10.72 -1.81
C ASN A 28 9.36 10.14 -1.73
N ARG A 29 9.62 9.17 -0.84
CA ARG A 29 10.95 8.58 -0.65
C ARG A 29 11.15 7.34 -1.50
N ASP A 30 10.15 6.47 -1.49
CA ASP A 30 10.14 5.21 -2.21
C ASP A 30 8.70 4.86 -2.65
N PRO A 31 8.33 5.23 -3.89
CA PRO A 31 6.98 5.00 -4.40
C PRO A 31 6.64 3.51 -4.54
N VAL A 32 7.65 2.63 -4.68
CA VAL A 32 7.44 1.18 -4.77
C VAL A 32 7.00 0.64 -3.42
N VAL A 33 7.70 1.03 -2.34
CA VAL A 33 7.33 0.64 -0.97
C VAL A 33 5.96 1.19 -0.60
N ALA A 34 5.66 2.45 -0.96
CA ALA A 34 4.35 3.05 -0.72
C ALA A 34 3.22 2.29 -1.44
N TYR A 35 3.43 1.89 -2.69
CA TYR A 35 2.48 1.10 -3.48
C TYR A 35 2.21 -0.26 -2.81
N TRP A 36 3.26 -1.02 -2.47
CA TRP A 36 3.12 -2.34 -1.85
C TRP A 36 2.52 -2.28 -0.44
N ALA A 37 2.85 -1.27 0.36
CA ALA A 37 2.23 -1.04 1.66
C ALA A 37 0.72 -0.75 1.53
N ARG A 38 0.30 0.00 0.50
CA ARG A 38 -1.13 0.26 0.21
C ARG A 38 -1.85 -0.99 -0.29
N ILE A 39 -1.22 -1.83 -1.12
CA ILE A 39 -1.77 -3.14 -1.51
C ILE A 39 -1.99 -4.00 -0.27
N HIS A 40 -1.00 -4.12 0.60
CA HIS A 40 -1.12 -4.93 1.81
C HIS A 40 -2.22 -4.39 2.74
N ALA A 41 -2.30 -3.07 2.92
CA ALA A 41 -3.37 -2.42 3.66
C ALA A 41 -4.76 -2.72 3.07
N LEU A 42 -4.89 -2.70 1.74
CA LEU A 42 -6.13 -3.03 1.04
C LEU A 42 -6.51 -4.51 1.25
N GLU A 43 -5.57 -5.44 1.10
CA GLU A 43 -5.83 -6.87 1.29
C GLU A 43 -6.25 -7.19 2.72
N VAL A 44 -5.53 -6.65 3.71
CA VAL A 44 -5.87 -6.83 5.13
C VAL A 44 -7.21 -6.17 5.43
N GLY A 45 -7.45 -4.97 4.91
CA GLY A 45 -8.71 -4.25 5.09
C GLY A 45 -9.90 -5.00 4.50
N MET A 46 -9.77 -5.56 3.30
CA MET A 46 -10.80 -6.39 2.68
C MET A 46 -11.03 -7.71 3.42
N LYS A 47 -9.99 -8.31 4.02
CA LYS A 47 -10.14 -9.50 4.87
C LYS A 47 -10.87 -9.18 6.18
N MET A 48 -10.65 -7.98 6.73
CA MET A 48 -11.28 -7.52 7.96
C MET A 48 -12.75 -7.14 7.77
N ASP A 49 -13.08 -6.47 6.67
CA ASP A 49 -13.70 -5.13 6.59
C ASP A 49 -14.30 -4.83 5.21
N LYS A 50 -14.95 -5.79 4.52
CA LYS A 50 -15.40 -5.60 3.12
C LYS A 50 -16.89 -5.35 2.91
N LYS A 51 -17.67 -5.23 3.98
CA LYS A 51 -19.13 -5.07 3.89
C LYS A 51 -19.59 -3.71 4.40
N SER A 52 -18.87 -3.15 5.37
CA SER A 52 -19.24 -1.88 5.96
C SER A 52 -19.03 -0.73 4.98
N LYS A 53 -19.98 0.21 4.97
CA LYS A 53 -19.90 1.40 4.12
C LYS A 53 -18.71 2.28 4.47
N GLU A 54 -18.34 2.40 5.76
CA GLU A 54 -17.16 3.19 6.13
C GLU A 54 -15.86 2.53 5.65
N ALA A 55 -15.80 1.20 5.71
CA ALA A 55 -14.63 0.46 5.24
C ALA A 55 -14.50 0.58 3.71
N LEU A 56 -15.59 0.37 2.97
CA LEU A 56 -15.61 0.58 1.52
C LEU A 56 -15.30 2.03 1.12
N ALA A 57 -15.74 3.03 1.90
CA ALA A 57 -15.42 4.44 1.67
C ALA A 57 -13.91 4.74 1.78
N LEU A 58 -13.15 3.89 2.47
CA LEU A 58 -11.69 3.96 2.50
C LEU A 58 -11.03 3.06 1.45
N LEU A 59 -11.54 1.84 1.25
CA LEU A 59 -10.97 0.85 0.33
C LEU A 59 -11.15 1.24 -1.14
N LEU A 60 -12.28 1.85 -1.51
CA LEU A 60 -12.55 2.25 -2.90
C LEU A 60 -11.55 3.31 -3.40
N PRO A 61 -11.35 4.46 -2.72
CA PRO A 61 -10.34 5.43 -3.16
C PRO A 61 -8.91 4.88 -3.12
N LEU A 62 -8.63 3.96 -2.19
CA LEU A 62 -7.34 3.28 -2.10
C LEU A 62 -7.07 2.41 -3.34
N MET A 63 -8.09 1.68 -3.79
CA MET A 63 -8.02 0.84 -4.98
C MET A 63 -7.89 1.68 -6.26
N ASP A 64 -8.68 2.75 -6.40
CA ASP A 64 -8.58 3.68 -7.53
C ASP A 64 -7.17 4.29 -7.65
N TRP A 65 -6.60 4.67 -6.51
CA TRP A 65 -5.23 5.19 -6.51
C TRP A 65 -4.21 4.11 -6.85
N LEU A 66 -4.36 2.88 -6.35
CA LEU A 66 -3.46 1.78 -6.71
C LEU A 66 -3.49 1.51 -8.23
N GLU A 67 -4.65 1.53 -8.86
CA GLU A 67 -4.74 1.38 -10.32
C GLU A 67 -4.10 2.54 -11.08
N ALA A 68 -4.26 3.78 -10.59
CA ALA A 68 -3.61 4.94 -11.18
C ALA A 68 -2.10 4.89 -11.01
N GLU A 69 -1.62 4.59 -9.81
CA GLU A 69 -0.20 4.51 -9.49
C GLU A 69 0.47 3.37 -10.26
N LYS A 70 -0.21 2.23 -10.41
CA LYS A 70 0.26 1.13 -11.25
C LYS A 70 0.45 1.55 -12.71
N LYS A 71 -0.40 2.43 -13.24
CA LYS A 71 -0.25 2.97 -14.61
C LYS A 71 0.93 3.95 -14.70
N VAL A 72 1.12 4.77 -13.67
CA VAL A 72 2.26 5.71 -13.60
C VAL A 72 3.58 4.95 -13.47
N LEU A 73 3.60 3.90 -12.66
CA LEU A 73 4.74 3.02 -12.45
C LEU A 73 4.77 1.84 -13.44
N ALA A 74 3.95 1.87 -14.49
CA ALA A 74 3.88 0.79 -15.49
C ALA A 74 5.19 0.64 -16.28
N GLU A 75 6.01 1.69 -16.31
CA GLU A 75 7.35 1.64 -16.91
C GLU A 75 8.39 1.01 -15.99
N ARG A 76 8.05 0.73 -14.71
CA ARG A 76 8.94 0.08 -13.74
C ARG A 76 8.59 -1.40 -13.60
N GLU A 77 9.53 -2.28 -13.95
CA GLU A 77 9.36 -3.74 -13.81
C GLU A 77 8.98 -4.18 -12.38
N GLU A 78 9.44 -3.41 -11.39
CA GLU A 78 9.18 -3.56 -9.96
C GLU A 78 7.68 -3.50 -9.59
N VAL A 79 6.84 -2.97 -10.48
CA VAL A 79 5.40 -2.79 -10.28
C VAL A 79 4.57 -3.54 -11.33
N THR A 80 5.10 -3.73 -12.54
CA THR A 80 4.41 -4.49 -13.60
C THR A 80 4.59 -5.99 -13.50
N SER A 81 5.73 -6.46 -12.99
CA SER A 81 6.00 -7.88 -12.81
C SER A 81 5.89 -8.25 -11.34
N ASN A 82 4.85 -9.02 -10.99
CA ASN A 82 4.71 -9.56 -9.63
C ASN A 82 5.93 -10.37 -9.18
N VAL A 83 6.68 -10.97 -10.11
CA VAL A 83 7.91 -11.71 -9.80
C VAL A 83 9.05 -10.76 -9.41
N VAL A 84 9.27 -9.70 -10.18
CA VAL A 84 10.29 -8.68 -9.89
C VAL A 84 9.93 -7.93 -8.61
N ALA A 85 8.65 -7.64 -8.42
CA ALA A 85 8.15 -6.98 -7.23
C ALA A 85 8.34 -7.81 -5.96
N ASN A 86 8.04 -9.12 -6.01
CA ASN A 86 8.31 -10.03 -4.89
C ASN A 86 9.81 -10.08 -4.60
N ALA A 87 10.67 -10.24 -5.60
CA ALA A 87 12.12 -10.25 -5.41
C ALA A 87 12.63 -8.92 -4.82
N TYR A 88 12.06 -7.79 -5.22
CA TYR A 88 12.40 -6.47 -4.67
C TYR A 88 11.99 -6.34 -3.20
N LEU A 89 10.75 -6.71 -2.86
CA LEU A 89 10.24 -6.71 -1.50
C LEU A 89 11.03 -7.65 -0.59
N GLU A 90 11.36 -8.84 -1.08
CA GLU A 90 12.14 -9.84 -0.35
C GLU A 90 13.56 -9.33 -0.06
N ASN A 91 14.21 -8.71 -1.06
CA ASN A 91 15.50 -8.05 -0.86
C ASN A 91 15.43 -6.84 0.09
N TYR A 92 14.36 -6.06 0.02
CA TYR A 92 14.13 -4.94 0.94
C TYR A 92 13.93 -5.45 2.37
N ALA A 93 13.12 -6.48 2.57
CA ALA A 93 12.91 -7.12 3.86
C ALA A 93 14.22 -7.70 4.44
N ILE A 94 15.02 -8.39 3.62
CA ILE A 94 16.33 -8.92 4.02
C ILE A 94 17.26 -7.78 4.49
N LYS A 95 17.31 -6.65 3.78
CA LYS A 95 18.13 -5.50 4.17
C LYS A 95 17.67 -4.86 5.48
N VAL A 96 16.36 -4.77 5.71
CA VAL A 96 15.80 -4.23 6.96
C VAL A 96 16.12 -5.16 8.13
N ILE A 97 15.96 -6.48 7.94
CA ILE A 97 16.27 -7.48 8.97
C ILE A 97 17.78 -7.54 9.28
N GLN A 98 18.64 -7.45 8.25
CA GLN A 98 20.10 -7.43 8.45
C GLN A 98 20.62 -6.18 9.16
N ARG A 99 19.85 -5.09 9.20
CA ARG A 99 20.26 -3.85 9.88
C ARG A 99 19.93 -3.84 11.37
N GLU A 100 19.13 -4.80 11.86
CA GLU A 100 18.73 -4.97 13.26
C GLU A 100 19.45 -6.16 13.94
N GLY A 101 20.55 -6.66 13.36
CA GLY A 101 21.37 -7.77 13.89
C GLY A 101 22.72 -7.32 14.44
#